data_AF-A7MYF2-F1
#
_entry.id   AF-A7MYF2-F1
#
_cell.length_a   1.000
_cell.length_b   1.000
_cell.length_c   1.000
_cell.angle_alpha   90.00
_cell.angle_beta   90.00
_cell.angle_gamma   90.00
#
_symmetry.space_group_name_H-M   'P 1'
#
loop_
_entity.id
_entity.type
_entity.pdbx_description
1 polymer ?
#
loop_
_entity_poly.entity_id
_entity_poly.type
_entity_poly.pdbx_seq_one_letter_code
_entity_poly.pdbx_strand_id
1 'polypeptide(L)'
;MFREYLKRLREEVGLTQKELATKLNLASVDFASIDPVTISRWERGTTAPTTVKVIKVLRVLTTDLMPFLSSLPVEPDKSIFDEIVEYRFKSPWAKLMSDSYEAPTQCKDVLEAPLLESSQDDYLNSLKHFFASLSLGCVDLS
;
A
#
# COMPACT_ATOMS: atom_id res chain seq x y z
N MET A 1 2.91 -12.51 -20.86
CA MET A 1 3.42 -11.76 -19.69
C MET A 1 3.99 -12.67 -18.61
N PHE A 2 3.18 -13.47 -17.91
CA PHE A 2 3.72 -14.40 -16.90
C PHE A 2 4.73 -15.41 -17.48
N ARG A 3 4.42 -16.01 -18.64
CA ARG A 3 5.27 -17.02 -19.28
C ARG A 3 6.69 -16.51 -19.57
N GLU A 4 6.81 -15.32 -20.17
CA GLU A 4 8.12 -14.71 -20.47
C GLU A 4 8.85 -14.32 -19.20
N TYR A 5 8.13 -13.71 -18.26
CA TYR A 5 8.70 -13.23 -17.01
C TYR A 5 9.26 -14.38 -16.16
N LEU A 6 8.51 -15.48 -16.05
CA LEU A 6 8.94 -16.68 -15.35
C LEU A 6 10.20 -17.29 -15.98
N LYS A 7 10.20 -17.43 -17.32
CA LYS A 7 11.34 -17.99 -18.05
C LYS A 7 12.60 -17.14 -17.84
N ARG A 8 12.45 -15.82 -17.96
CA ARG A 8 13.54 -14.87 -17.75
C ARG A 8 14.10 -14.93 -16.33
N LEU A 9 13.25 -14.88 -15.30
CA LEU A 9 13.71 -15.02 -13.91
C LEU A 9 14.40 -16.36 -13.66
N ARG A 10 13.88 -17.46 -14.22
CA ARG A 10 14.51 -18.77 -14.08
C ARG A 10 15.93 -18.76 -14.66
N GLU A 11 16.10 -18.16 -15.84
CA GLU A 11 17.39 -18.07 -16.53
C GLU A 11 18.35 -17.11 -15.82
N GLU A 12 17.87 -15.98 -15.28
CA GLU A 12 18.66 -15.03 -14.48
C GLU A 12 19.23 -15.69 -13.20
N VAL A 13 18.47 -16.59 -12.56
CA VAL A 13 18.92 -17.35 -11.37
C VAL A 13 19.70 -18.62 -11.76
N GLY A 14 19.82 -18.93 -13.06
CA GLY A 14 20.60 -20.05 -13.56
C GLY A 14 19.97 -21.43 -13.31
N LEU A 15 18.65 -21.50 -13.14
CA LEU A 15 17.95 -22.77 -12.84
C LEU A 15 17.48 -23.46 -14.13
N THR A 16 17.56 -24.78 -14.15
CA THR A 16 16.82 -25.61 -15.12
C THR A 16 15.32 -25.68 -14.76
N GLN A 17 14.48 -26.09 -15.71
CA GLN A 17 13.04 -26.31 -15.43
C GLN A 17 12.82 -27.34 -14.30
N LYS A 18 13.70 -28.35 -14.22
CA LYS A 18 13.66 -29.38 -13.17
C LYS A 18 14.00 -28.79 -11.81
N GLU A 19 15.07 -28.00 -11.72
CA GLU A 19 15.47 -27.38 -10.46
C GLU A 19 14.46 -26.33 -10.00
N LEU A 20 13.84 -25.59 -10.92
CA LEU A 20 12.74 -24.68 -10.59
C LEU A 20 11.55 -25.44 -9.98
N ALA A 21 11.13 -26.55 -10.59
CA ALA A 21 10.07 -27.38 -10.04
C ALA A 21 10.42 -27.87 -8.63
N THR A 22 11.63 -28.41 -8.42
CA THR A 22 12.10 -28.84 -7.10
C THR A 22 12.10 -27.69 -6.09
N LYS A 23 12.62 -26.51 -6.47
CA LYS A 23 12.66 -25.31 -5.61
C LYS A 23 11.26 -24.88 -5.17
N LEU A 24 10.28 -24.91 -6.07
CA LEU A 24 8.90 -24.60 -5.74
C LEU A 24 8.29 -25.64 -4.79
N ASN A 25 8.48 -26.93 -5.05
CA ASN A 25 8.02 -28.02 -4.17
C ASN A 25 8.56 -27.86 -2.73
N LEU A 26 9.81 -27.41 -2.58
CA LEU A 26 10.44 -27.18 -1.28
C LEU A 26 9.95 -25.90 -0.59
N ALA A 27 9.45 -24.92 -1.34
CA ALA A 27 9.02 -23.63 -0.79
C ALA A 27 7.62 -23.69 -0.14
N SER A 28 6.71 -24.51 -0.66
CA SER A 28 5.36 -24.66 -0.10
C SER A 28 4.71 -25.96 -0.55
N VAL A 29 3.89 -26.55 0.35
CA VAL A 29 3.05 -27.72 0.05
C VAL A 29 2.05 -27.43 -1.07
N ASP A 30 1.66 -26.16 -1.27
CA ASP A 30 0.80 -25.72 -2.38
C ASP A 30 1.37 -26.05 -3.77
N PHE A 31 2.68 -26.30 -3.82
CA PHE A 31 3.43 -26.58 -5.04
C PHE A 31 3.80 -28.04 -5.21
N ALA A 32 3.41 -28.93 -4.28
CA ALA A 32 3.80 -30.35 -4.24
C ALA A 32 3.51 -31.13 -5.55
N SER A 33 2.56 -30.66 -6.36
CA SER A 33 2.19 -31.27 -7.64
C SER A 33 2.89 -30.65 -8.85
N ILE A 34 3.81 -29.70 -8.67
CA ILE A 34 4.48 -29.01 -9.77
C ILE A 34 5.68 -29.85 -10.21
N ASP A 35 5.62 -30.31 -11.46
CA ASP A 35 6.69 -31.06 -12.10
C ASP A 35 7.37 -30.22 -13.23
N PRO A 36 8.49 -30.69 -13.79
CA PRO A 36 9.21 -29.96 -14.85
C PRO A 36 8.36 -29.74 -16.11
N VAL A 37 7.45 -30.65 -16.45
CA VAL A 37 6.51 -30.52 -17.59
C VAL A 37 5.50 -29.40 -17.31
N THR A 38 5.03 -29.26 -16.08
CA THR A 38 4.16 -28.14 -15.67
C THR A 38 4.85 -26.80 -15.87
N ILE A 39 6.10 -26.65 -15.43
CA ILE A 39 6.93 -25.45 -15.69
C ILE A 39 7.08 -25.22 -17.19
N SER A 40 7.40 -26.26 -17.94
CA SER A 40 7.56 -26.21 -19.39
C SER A 40 6.29 -25.72 -20.10
N ARG A 41 5.11 -26.17 -19.66
CA ARG A 41 3.80 -25.72 -20.17
C ARG A 41 3.53 -24.26 -19.82
N TRP A 42 3.90 -23.81 -18.62
CA TRP A 42 3.76 -22.41 -18.21
C TRP A 42 4.64 -21.48 -19.06
N GLU A 43 5.91 -21.84 -19.28
CA GLU A 43 6.85 -21.05 -20.09
C GLU A 43 6.43 -20.99 -21.58
N ARG A 44 5.82 -22.06 -22.10
CA ARG A 44 5.22 -22.03 -23.44
C ARG A 44 3.88 -21.31 -23.50
N GLY A 45 3.24 -21.05 -22.36
CA GLY A 45 1.88 -20.50 -22.30
C GLY A 45 0.78 -21.49 -22.67
N THR A 46 1.04 -22.79 -22.68
CA THR A 46 0.02 -23.83 -22.94
C THR A 46 -1.02 -23.88 -21.82
N THR A 47 -0.59 -23.67 -20.58
CA THR A 47 -1.44 -23.58 -19.40
C THR A 47 -0.93 -22.45 -18.52
N ALA A 48 -1.81 -21.78 -17.78
CA ALA A 48 -1.42 -20.74 -16.83
C ALA A 48 -1.90 -21.09 -15.42
N PRO A 49 -1.10 -20.82 -14.37
CA PRO A 49 -1.59 -20.88 -13.00
C PRO A 49 -2.57 -19.72 -12.72
N THR A 50 -3.33 -19.83 -11.63
CA THR A 50 -4.19 -18.74 -11.14
C THR A 50 -3.36 -17.54 -10.71
N THR A 51 -3.95 -16.33 -10.68
CA THR A 51 -3.25 -15.09 -10.28
C THR A 51 -2.57 -15.20 -8.92
N VAL A 52 -3.24 -15.83 -7.94
CA VAL A 52 -2.66 -16.07 -6.61
C VAL A 52 -1.44 -16.98 -6.70
N LYS A 53 -1.51 -18.06 -7.50
CA LYS A 53 -0.37 -18.97 -7.72
C LYS A 53 0.77 -18.28 -8.47
N VAL A 54 0.49 -17.42 -9.43
CA VAL A 54 1.50 -16.59 -10.12
C VAL A 54 2.30 -15.79 -9.09
N ILE A 55 1.64 -15.02 -8.23
CA ILE A 55 2.32 -14.19 -7.24
C ILE A 55 3.15 -15.04 -6.28
N LYS A 56 2.60 -16.17 -5.79
CA LYS A 56 3.34 -17.07 -4.90
C LYS A 56 4.59 -17.66 -5.57
N VAL A 57 4.49 -18.09 -6.83
CA VAL A 57 5.63 -18.63 -7.59
C VAL A 57 6.71 -17.57 -7.78
N LEU A 58 6.33 -16.35 -8.16
CA LEU A 58 7.30 -15.27 -8.38
C LEU A 58 8.02 -14.89 -7.08
N ARG A 59 7.33 -14.88 -5.93
CA ARG A 59 7.95 -14.62 -4.61
C ARG A 59 9.03 -15.62 -4.20
N VAL A 60 9.01 -16.84 -4.76
CA VAL A 60 10.07 -17.84 -4.49
C VAL A 60 11.35 -17.53 -5.29
N LEU A 61 11.22 -16.78 -6.39
CA LEU A 61 12.32 -16.47 -7.31
C LEU A 61 12.90 -15.08 -7.12
N THR A 62 12.07 -14.11 -6.76
CA THR A 62 12.47 -12.71 -6.57
C THR A 62 11.73 -12.09 -5.39
N THR A 63 12.42 -11.20 -4.68
CA THR A 63 11.82 -10.34 -3.64
C THR A 63 11.08 -9.16 -4.27
N ASP A 64 11.58 -8.65 -5.40
CA ASP A 64 10.97 -7.52 -6.10
C ASP A 64 10.01 -8.02 -7.19
N LEU A 65 8.72 -7.74 -6.99
CA LEU A 65 7.64 -8.04 -7.93
C LEU A 65 7.23 -6.83 -8.77
N MET A 66 7.73 -5.63 -8.47
CA MET A 66 7.36 -4.41 -9.19
C MET A 66 7.55 -4.52 -10.71
N PRO A 67 8.64 -5.11 -11.23
CA PRO A 67 8.80 -5.25 -12.68
C PRO A 67 7.70 -6.08 -13.35
N PHE A 68 7.12 -7.04 -12.62
CA PHE A 68 5.99 -7.83 -13.10
C PHE A 68 4.68 -7.06 -12.96
N LEU A 69 4.42 -6.47 -11.80
CA LEU A 69 3.16 -5.76 -11.52
C LEU A 69 2.97 -4.55 -12.45
N SER A 70 4.03 -3.78 -12.69
CA SER A 70 4.00 -2.64 -13.62
C SER A 70 3.79 -3.06 -15.07
N SER A 71 3.99 -4.34 -15.40
CA SER A 71 3.71 -4.85 -16.74
C SER A 71 2.25 -5.23 -16.93
N LEU A 72 1.48 -5.43 -15.85
CA LEU A 72 0.08 -5.85 -15.97
C LEU A 72 -0.76 -4.75 -16.64
N PRO A 73 -1.69 -5.12 -17.54
CA PRO A 73 -2.65 -4.16 -18.09
C PRO A 73 -3.49 -3.60 -16.93
N VAL A 74 -3.45 -2.28 -16.77
CA VAL A 74 -4.37 -1.58 -15.88
C VAL A 74 -5.66 -1.39 -16.66
N GLU A 75 -6.67 -2.19 -16.35
CA GLU A 75 -8.03 -1.86 -16.79
C GLU A 75 -8.41 -0.55 -16.08
N PRO A 76 -8.81 0.50 -16.81
CA PRO A 76 -9.28 1.74 -16.22
C PRO A 76 -10.71 1.54 -15.71
N ASP A 77 -10.92 0.55 -14.86
CA ASP A 77 -12.15 0.48 -14.08
C ASP A 77 -12.07 1.65 -13.11
N LYS A 78 -13.00 2.61 -13.27
CA LYS A 78 -13.19 3.72 -12.34
C LYS A 78 -13.23 3.12 -10.94
N SER A 79 -12.13 3.30 -10.21
CA SER A 79 -12.00 2.66 -8.93
C SER A 79 -13.01 3.29 -7.98
N ILE A 80 -13.42 2.56 -6.95
CA ILE A 80 -14.21 3.12 -5.85
C ILE A 80 -13.54 4.41 -5.32
N PHE A 81 -12.22 4.48 -5.41
CA PHE A 81 -11.46 5.68 -5.08
C PHE A 81 -11.78 6.86 -6.00
N ASP A 82 -11.89 6.64 -7.31
CA ASP A 82 -12.30 7.69 -8.27
C ASP A 82 -13.73 8.16 -7.98
N GLU A 83 -14.63 7.26 -7.60
CA GLU A 83 -15.99 7.62 -7.20
C GLU A 83 -16.02 8.43 -5.88
N ILE A 84 -15.23 8.04 -4.89
CA ILE A 84 -15.08 8.79 -3.62
C ILE A 84 -14.47 10.17 -3.88
N VAL A 85 -13.45 10.25 -4.74
CA VAL A 85 -12.78 11.51 -5.10
C VAL A 85 -13.76 12.42 -5.84
N GLU A 86 -14.52 11.89 -6.79
CA GLU A 86 -15.55 12.62 -7.51
C GLU A 86 -16.68 13.08 -6.57
N TYR A 87 -17.15 12.23 -5.67
CA TYR A 87 -18.18 12.59 -4.68
C TYR A 87 -17.69 13.68 -3.73
N ARG A 88 -16.48 13.55 -3.18
CA ARG A 88 -15.91 14.47 -2.19
C ARG A 88 -15.50 15.82 -2.79
N PHE A 89 -14.91 15.80 -3.98
CA PHE A 89 -14.22 16.95 -4.54
C PHE A 89 -14.85 17.47 -5.83
N LYS A 90 -15.89 16.80 -6.39
CA LYS A 90 -16.56 17.08 -7.67
C LYS A 90 -15.66 17.07 -8.91
N SER A 91 -14.34 17.17 -8.73
CA SER A 91 -13.27 16.93 -9.69
C SER A 91 -11.93 16.94 -8.93
N PRO A 92 -10.97 16.07 -9.26
CA PRO A 92 -9.59 16.18 -8.77
C PRO A 92 -8.98 17.58 -9.01
N TRP A 93 -9.41 18.24 -10.09
CA TRP A 93 -8.99 19.60 -10.44
C TRP A 93 -9.58 20.66 -9.51
N ALA A 94 -10.80 20.46 -9.02
CA ALA A 94 -11.43 21.41 -8.11
C ALA A 94 -10.70 21.46 -6.76
N LYS A 95 -10.11 20.34 -6.30
CA LYS A 95 -9.26 20.32 -5.10
C LYS A 95 -7.90 20.99 -5.33
N LEU A 96 -7.27 20.73 -6.47
CA LEU A 96 -6.03 21.40 -6.91
C LEU A 96 -6.21 22.90 -7.11
N MET A 97 -7.42 23.33 -7.49
CA MET A 97 -7.77 24.75 -7.70
C MET A 97 -8.31 25.42 -6.43
N SER A 98 -8.82 24.65 -5.46
CA SER A 98 -9.24 25.16 -4.15
C SER A 98 -8.10 25.26 -3.15
N ASP A 99 -7.05 24.45 -3.30
CA ASP A 99 -5.75 24.73 -2.72
C ASP A 99 -5.23 25.97 -3.45
N SER A 100 -5.55 27.15 -2.93
CA SER A 100 -5.02 28.38 -3.45
C SER A 100 -3.49 28.30 -3.42
N TYR A 101 -2.87 28.47 -4.58
CA TYR A 101 -1.49 28.98 -4.66
C TYR A 101 -1.48 30.47 -4.24
N GLU A 102 -2.15 30.83 -3.15
CA GLU A 102 -1.78 32.05 -2.46
C GLU A 102 -0.34 31.79 -2.01
N ALA A 103 0.60 32.45 -2.69
CA ALA A 103 1.98 32.54 -2.22
C ALA A 103 1.89 32.80 -0.71
N PRO A 104 2.65 32.06 0.12
CA PRO A 104 2.59 32.28 1.56
C PRO A 104 2.76 33.78 1.76
N THR A 105 1.71 34.44 2.25
CA THR A 105 1.81 35.83 2.66
C THR A 105 2.98 35.84 3.63
N GLN A 106 3.97 36.72 3.39
CA GLN A 106 5.19 36.80 4.19
C GLN A 106 4.85 36.47 5.63
N CYS A 107 5.41 35.36 6.13
CA CYS A 107 5.23 34.95 7.52
C CYS A 107 5.66 36.15 8.34
N LYS A 108 4.70 36.85 8.95
CA LYS A 108 5.00 37.91 9.90
C LYS A 108 5.86 37.26 10.99
N ASP A 109 6.87 37.98 11.45
CA ASP A 109 7.85 37.51 12.44
C ASP A 109 7.15 36.62 13.48
N VAL A 110 7.70 35.42 13.70
CA VAL A 110 7.16 34.48 14.69
C VAL A 110 7.29 35.16 16.06
N LEU A 111 6.16 35.66 16.57
CA LEU A 111 6.10 36.29 17.88
C LEU A 111 5.97 35.19 18.93
N GLU A 112 7.07 34.92 19.64
CA GLU A 112 7.06 34.12 20.84
C GLU A 112 6.37 34.91 21.96
N ALA A 113 5.21 34.43 22.41
CA ALA A 113 4.49 34.96 23.56
C ALA A 113 4.50 33.92 24.70
N PRO A 114 4.51 34.36 25.97
CA PRO A 114 4.39 33.44 27.09
C PRO A 114 3.07 32.68 27.02
N LEU A 115 3.10 31.39 27.33
CA LEU A 115 1.93 30.49 27.27
C LEU A 115 0.75 30.95 28.14
N LEU A 116 1.03 31.78 29.16
CA LEU A 116 0.06 32.34 30.09
C LEU A 116 0.42 33.79 30.36
N GLU A 117 -0.51 34.70 30.15
CA GLU A 117 -0.27 36.14 30.38
C GLU A 117 -0.51 36.54 31.84
N SER A 118 -1.32 35.77 32.57
CA SER A 118 -1.53 35.96 34.02
C SER A 118 -2.00 34.68 34.72
N SER A 119 -2.04 34.69 36.06
CA SER A 119 -2.54 33.55 36.87
C SER A 119 -4.06 33.30 36.72
N GLN A 120 -4.80 34.25 36.15
CA GLN A 120 -6.24 34.18 35.87
C GLN A 120 -6.48 34.23 34.36
N ASP A 121 -5.83 33.34 33.63
CA ASP A 121 -6.00 33.22 32.19
C ASP A 121 -7.28 32.44 31.85
N ASP A 122 -8.12 32.98 30.97
CA ASP A 122 -9.33 32.32 30.47
C ASP A 122 -9.01 30.99 29.79
N TYR A 123 -7.80 30.89 29.21
CA TYR A 123 -7.27 29.65 28.67
C TYR A 123 -7.08 28.57 29.76
N LEU A 124 -6.54 28.93 30.94
CA LEU A 124 -6.41 27.97 32.05
C LEU A 124 -7.76 27.49 32.55
N ASN A 125 -8.77 28.37 32.59
CA ASN A 125 -10.11 27.97 32.99
C ASN A 125 -10.72 27.00 31.98
N SER A 126 -10.58 27.28 30.69
CA SER A 126 -11.02 26.38 29.61
C SER A 126 -10.32 25.01 29.68
N LEU A 127 -9.03 25.01 29.96
CA LEU A 127 -8.20 23.81 30.08
C LEU A 127 -8.59 22.99 31.33
N LYS A 128 -8.87 23.64 32.46
CA LYS A 128 -9.44 22.99 33.66
C LYS A 128 -10.81 22.37 33.37
N HIS A 129 -11.69 23.06 32.67
CA HIS A 129 -13.00 22.51 32.28
C HIS A 129 -12.87 21.30 31.37
N PHE A 130 -11.90 21.31 30.45
CA PHE A 130 -11.58 20.16 29.61
C PHE A 130 -11.07 18.96 30.43
N PHE A 131 -10.15 19.15 31.39
CA PHE A 131 -9.71 18.05 32.24
C PHE A 131 -10.79 17.54 33.18
N ALA A 132 -11.66 18.42 33.69
CA ALA A 132 -12.81 18.03 34.49
C ALA A 132 -13.81 17.18 33.69
N SER A 133 -14.05 17.53 32.42
CA SER A 133 -14.92 16.72 31.54
C SER A 133 -14.33 15.35 31.22
N LEU A 134 -12.99 15.23 31.16
CA LEU A 134 -12.29 13.95 31.02
C LEU A 134 -12.32 13.10 32.30
N SER A 135 -12.40 13.72 33.49
CA SER A 135 -12.43 12.99 34.77
C SER A 135 -13.77 12.33 35.12
N LEU A 136 -14.85 12.56 34.36
CA LEU A 136 -16.14 11.87 34.49
C LEU A 136 -16.12 10.46 33.86
N GLY A 137 -15.09 9.68 34.22
CA GLY A 137 -14.92 8.30 33.78
C GLY A 137 -14.19 7.40 34.79
N CYS A 138 -13.92 7.86 36.02
CA CYS A 138 -13.49 6.95 37.09
C CYS A 138 -14.70 6.67 38.00
N VAL A 139 -15.32 5.52 37.76
CA VAL A 139 -16.29 4.89 38.66
C VAL A 139 -15.54 4.56 39.95
N ASP A 140 -15.96 5.18 41.06
CA ASP A 140 -15.56 4.77 42.40
C ASP A 140 -16.03 3.32 42.63
N LEU A 141 -15.08 2.39 42.68
CA LEU A 141 -15.22 1.09 43.30
C LEU A 141 -14.70 1.21 44.74
N SER A 142 -15.60 1.30 45.70
CA SER A 142 -15.51 0.82 47.10
C SER A 142 -16.77 1.19 47.87
#